data_AF-A0A3D1KKB5-F1
#
_entry.id   AF-A0A3D1KKB5-F1
#
_cell.length_a   1.000
_cell.length_b   1.000
_cell.length_c   1.000
_cell.angle_alpha   90.00
_cell.angle_beta   90.00
_cell.angle_gamma   90.00
#
_symmetry.space_group_name_H-M   'P 1'
#
loop_
_entity.id
_entity.type
_entity.pdbx_description
1 polymer ?
#
loop_
_entity_poly.entity_id
_entity_poly.type
_entity_poly.pdbx_seq_one_letter_code
_entity_poly.pdbx_strand_id
1 'polypeptide(L)'
;MKKLRFAVLAFLGALVSFSCSSSHEEEASPPRFRRTVIIYMAAQNSLGATSVTGFSPSQSDSAEIAKGIQYLPSTEDNILLFIDDAQAPRLYRYYKTSNGKTFYKVLKKYTTDVSSTDPKTLTEVLNIASTYCPSKSYGLVLWSHGSSWLPNMSSGLSTRAFGIDTGLGGDMENDLAADGNPGRQMEINEIASAIAASGLHLDFLLFDACLMQSIEVAYTLRHTADYIIGCP
;
A
#
# COMPACT_ATOMS: atom_id res chain seq x y z
N MET A 1 80.33 -3.95 23.83
CA MET A 1 80.12 -5.18 24.63
C MET A 1 79.21 -4.87 25.82
N LYS A 2 78.12 -5.64 25.99
CA LYS A 2 77.30 -5.80 27.22
C LYS A 2 76.49 -4.55 27.65
N LYS A 3 75.20 -4.58 28.02
CA LYS A 3 74.22 -5.65 28.25
C LYS A 3 72.82 -5.02 28.34
N LEU A 4 71.86 -5.76 27.78
CA LEU A 4 70.41 -5.70 28.01
C LEU A 4 70.04 -5.75 29.50
N ARG A 5 69.08 -4.92 29.96
CA ARG A 5 68.20 -5.22 31.11
C ARG A 5 66.78 -4.70 30.88
N PHE A 6 65.85 -5.64 30.89
CA PHE A 6 64.39 -5.51 30.91
C PHE A 6 63.89 -4.71 32.13
N ALA A 7 62.88 -3.88 31.93
CA ALA A 7 61.83 -3.65 32.93
C ALA A 7 60.52 -3.30 32.23
N VAL A 8 59.57 -4.20 32.36
CA VAL A 8 58.18 -4.13 31.90
C VAL A 8 57.43 -3.11 32.75
N LEU A 9 56.77 -2.13 32.14
CA LEU A 9 55.59 -1.49 32.72
C LEU A 9 54.60 -1.19 31.60
N ALA A 10 53.60 -2.07 31.51
CA ALA A 10 52.41 -1.90 30.71
C ALA A 10 51.61 -0.72 31.27
N PHE A 11 51.35 0.29 30.43
CA PHE A 11 50.31 1.26 30.70
C PHE A 11 49.32 1.27 29.53
N LEU A 12 48.18 0.66 29.80
CA LEU A 12 46.94 0.77 29.04
C LEU A 12 46.59 2.25 28.88
N GLY A 13 46.50 2.71 27.65
CA GLY A 13 45.85 3.96 27.27
C GLY A 13 45.07 3.71 25.99
N ALA A 14 43.87 3.16 26.16
CA ALA A 14 42.99 2.71 25.08
C ALA A 14 42.77 3.81 24.04
N LEU A 15 43.05 3.46 22.79
CA LEU A 15 42.58 4.15 21.59
C LEU A 15 41.06 4.34 21.71
N VAL A 16 40.63 5.60 21.80
CA VAL A 16 39.24 5.98 21.58
C VAL A 16 38.99 5.85 20.07
N SER A 17 38.79 4.62 19.63
CA SER A 17 38.16 4.33 18.35
C SER A 17 36.74 4.85 18.48
N PHE A 18 36.43 5.96 17.80
CA PHE A 18 35.07 6.28 17.43
C PHE A 18 34.54 5.10 16.60
N SER A 19 33.96 4.13 17.28
CA SER A 19 33.08 3.15 16.68
C SER A 19 31.85 3.94 16.27
N CYS A 20 31.84 4.43 15.03
CA CYS A 20 30.61 4.72 14.33
C CYS A 20 29.74 3.48 14.47
N SER A 21 28.77 3.52 15.39
CA SER A 21 27.61 2.66 15.30
C SER A 21 26.92 3.09 14.01
N SER A 22 27.29 2.47 12.91
CA SER A 22 26.46 2.46 11.72
C SER A 22 25.15 1.82 12.17
N SER A 23 24.18 2.65 12.54
CA SER A 23 22.79 2.32 12.29
C SER A 23 22.77 1.90 10.83
N HIS A 24 22.72 0.60 10.58
CA HIS A 24 22.38 0.07 9.28
C HIS A 24 20.98 0.58 8.99
N GLU A 25 20.88 1.78 8.41
CA GLU A 25 19.79 2.08 7.51
C GLU A 25 19.89 0.98 6.44
N GLU A 26 18.89 0.10 6.39
CA GLU A 26 18.73 -0.82 5.27
C GLU A 26 18.66 0.06 4.01
N GLU A 27 19.78 0.20 3.31
CA GLU A 27 19.81 0.88 2.03
C GLU A 27 18.76 0.19 1.14
N ALA A 28 17.80 0.98 0.66
CA ALA A 28 16.76 0.50 -0.23
C ALA A 28 17.40 -0.24 -1.41
N SER A 29 17.04 -1.51 -1.59
CA SER A 29 17.63 -2.35 -2.63
C SER A 29 17.53 -1.67 -4.00
N PRO A 30 18.58 -1.74 -4.84
CA PRO A 30 18.63 -1.00 -6.10
C PRO A 30 17.45 -1.40 -7.00
N PRO A 31 16.88 -0.44 -7.76
CA PRO A 31 15.71 -0.70 -8.58
C PRO A 31 16.01 -1.75 -9.65
N ARG A 32 15.27 -2.85 -9.60
CA ARG A 32 15.36 -3.98 -10.53
C ARG A 32 14.35 -3.88 -11.67
N PHE A 33 13.23 -3.20 -11.43
CA PHE A 33 12.10 -3.11 -12.34
C PHE A 33 11.92 -1.68 -12.87
N ARG A 34 11.24 -1.53 -13.99
CA ARG A 34 10.96 -0.22 -14.58
C ARG A 34 9.83 0.49 -13.81
N ARG A 35 8.71 -0.20 -13.62
CA ARG A 35 7.54 0.34 -12.93
C ARG A 35 6.78 -0.74 -12.16
N THR A 36 6.29 -0.36 -10.98
CA THR A 36 5.30 -1.15 -10.25
C THR A 36 4.07 -0.30 -10.00
N VAL A 37 2.90 -0.77 -10.44
CA VAL A 37 1.62 -0.16 -10.08
C VAL A 37 0.97 -1.03 -9.02
N ILE A 38 0.65 -0.44 -7.87
CA ILE A 38 -0.09 -1.09 -6.79
C ILE A 38 -1.56 -0.72 -6.97
N ILE A 39 -2.44 -1.72 -7.06
CA ILE A 39 -3.88 -1.58 -7.03
C ILE A 39 -4.34 -2.10 -5.68
N TYR A 40 -4.93 -1.22 -4.88
CA TYR A 40 -5.36 -1.47 -3.52
C TYR A 40 -6.88 -1.43 -3.47
N MET A 41 -7.50 -2.62 -3.48
CA MET A 41 -8.95 -2.79 -3.40
C MET A 41 -9.37 -2.97 -1.94
N ALA A 42 -9.86 -1.88 -1.33
CA ALA A 42 -10.57 -1.93 -0.06
C ALA A 42 -12.03 -2.28 -0.36
N ALA A 43 -12.35 -3.57 -0.38
CA ALA A 43 -13.62 -4.11 -0.88
C ALA A 43 -14.41 -4.89 0.18
N GLN A 44 -14.04 -4.82 1.47
CA GLN A 44 -14.82 -5.39 2.57
C GLN A 44 -16.02 -4.48 2.90
N ASN A 45 -16.87 -4.30 1.89
CA ASN A 45 -18.03 -3.42 1.81
C ASN A 45 -18.91 -3.85 0.62
N SER A 46 -19.90 -3.04 0.25
CA SER A 46 -20.93 -3.37 -0.74
C SER A 46 -20.39 -3.57 -2.15
N LEU A 47 -19.19 -3.03 -2.45
CA LEU A 47 -18.52 -3.21 -3.73
C LEU A 47 -17.75 -4.53 -3.84
N GLY A 48 -17.49 -5.22 -2.72
CA GLY A 48 -16.98 -6.60 -2.71
C GLY A 48 -18.00 -7.65 -2.27
N ALA A 49 -19.18 -7.23 -1.81
CA ALA A 49 -20.29 -8.14 -1.54
C ALA A 49 -20.73 -8.88 -2.81
N THR A 50 -21.18 -10.13 -2.66
CA THR A 50 -21.60 -10.99 -3.80
C THR A 50 -23.08 -11.40 -3.71
N SER A 51 -23.75 -11.18 -2.57
CA SER A 51 -24.87 -12.02 -2.14
C SER A 51 -26.28 -11.62 -2.59
N VAL A 52 -26.50 -10.49 -3.28
CA VAL A 52 -27.86 -10.13 -3.77
C VAL A 52 -28.03 -10.26 -5.28
N THR A 53 -27.00 -9.96 -6.06
CA THR A 53 -27.10 -9.88 -7.54
C THR A 53 -26.27 -10.93 -8.26
N GLY A 54 -25.44 -11.69 -7.55
CA GLY A 54 -24.42 -12.57 -8.13
C GLY A 54 -23.28 -11.80 -8.84
N PHE A 55 -23.26 -10.47 -8.70
CA PHE A 55 -22.25 -9.58 -9.27
C PHE A 55 -21.49 -8.89 -8.14
N SER A 56 -20.17 -8.97 -8.20
CA SER A 56 -19.25 -8.29 -7.30
C SER A 56 -18.33 -7.40 -8.14
N PRO A 57 -18.42 -6.06 -8.02
CA PRO A 57 -17.54 -5.13 -8.71
C PRO A 57 -16.05 -5.47 -8.52
N SER A 58 -15.61 -5.76 -7.30
CA SER A 58 -14.21 -6.09 -7.02
C SER A 58 -13.73 -7.33 -7.78
N GLN A 59 -14.59 -8.35 -7.94
CA GLN A 59 -14.28 -9.56 -8.72
C GLN A 59 -14.23 -9.28 -10.22
N SER A 60 -15.17 -8.47 -10.73
CA SER A 60 -15.21 -8.06 -12.14
C SER A 60 -13.94 -7.30 -12.51
N ASP A 61 -13.58 -6.28 -11.73
CA ASP A 61 -12.43 -5.42 -12.01
C ASP A 61 -11.12 -6.19 -11.83
N SER A 62 -11.03 -7.09 -10.84
CA SER A 62 -9.90 -8.01 -10.70
C SER A 62 -9.70 -8.89 -11.95
N ALA A 63 -10.80 -9.36 -12.55
CA ALA A 63 -10.73 -10.16 -13.77
C ALA A 63 -10.32 -9.32 -14.99
N GLU A 64 -10.75 -8.05 -15.07
CA GLU A 64 -10.32 -7.11 -16.11
C GLU A 64 -8.84 -6.77 -15.99
N ILE A 65 -8.35 -6.49 -14.78
CA ILE A 65 -6.93 -6.28 -14.49
C ILE A 65 -6.12 -7.51 -14.95
N ALA A 66 -6.56 -8.72 -14.59
CA ALA A 66 -5.89 -9.96 -14.98
C ALA A 66 -5.83 -10.14 -16.51
N LYS A 67 -6.90 -9.79 -17.22
CA LYS A 67 -6.93 -9.77 -18.70
C LYS A 67 -6.01 -8.69 -19.26
N GLY A 68 -5.90 -7.55 -18.60
CA GLY A 68 -5.08 -6.40 -18.98
C GLY A 68 -3.57 -6.67 -18.95
N ILE A 69 -3.10 -7.61 -18.12
CA ILE A 69 -1.67 -7.91 -17.92
C ILE A 69 -0.94 -8.24 -19.23
N GLN A 70 -1.63 -8.83 -20.23
CA GLN A 70 -1.03 -9.14 -21.53
C GLN A 70 -0.53 -7.87 -22.27
N TYR A 71 -1.15 -6.72 -21.99
CA TYR A 71 -0.86 -5.44 -22.62
C TYR A 71 0.22 -4.62 -21.88
N LEU A 72 0.83 -5.16 -20.81
CA LEU A 72 1.97 -4.48 -20.16
C LEU A 72 3.07 -4.18 -21.19
N PRO A 73 3.61 -2.94 -21.24
CA PRO A 73 4.54 -2.56 -22.30
C PRO A 73 5.94 -3.17 -22.11
N SER A 74 6.33 -3.50 -20.88
CA SER A 74 7.63 -4.12 -20.57
C SER A 74 7.49 -5.37 -19.69
N THR A 75 8.44 -6.30 -19.82
CA THR A 75 8.61 -7.42 -18.88
C THR A 75 9.20 -6.97 -17.53
N GLU A 76 9.67 -5.73 -17.45
CA GLU A 76 10.13 -5.08 -16.23
C GLU A 76 9.01 -4.31 -15.50
N ASP A 77 7.77 -4.40 -15.99
CA ASP A 77 6.61 -3.80 -15.34
C ASP A 77 5.86 -4.82 -14.49
N ASN A 78 5.36 -4.38 -13.33
CA ASN A 78 4.59 -5.21 -12.42
C ASN A 78 3.27 -4.54 -12.06
N ILE A 79 2.22 -5.35 -11.91
CA ILE A 79 1.00 -4.97 -11.23
C ILE A 79 0.94 -5.73 -9.91
N LEU A 80 0.79 -5.02 -8.81
CA LEU A 80 0.45 -5.60 -7.51
C LEU A 80 -1.03 -5.38 -7.27
N LEU A 81 -1.76 -6.42 -6.91
CA LEU A 81 -3.19 -6.34 -6.65
C LEU A 81 -3.45 -6.83 -5.22
N PHE A 82 -3.67 -5.88 -4.32
CA PHE A 82 -4.17 -6.12 -2.97
C PHE A 82 -5.69 -6.12 -3.02
N ILE A 83 -6.31 -7.12 -2.39
CA ILE A 83 -7.75 -7.22 -2.30
C ILE A 83 -8.11 -7.67 -0.88
N ASP A 84 -8.99 -6.91 -0.26
CA ASP A 84 -9.69 -7.23 0.98
C ASP A 84 -11.19 -7.21 0.68
N ASP A 85 -11.84 -8.37 0.65
CA ASP A 85 -13.27 -8.53 0.33
C ASP A 85 -13.89 -9.54 1.31
N ALA A 86 -14.93 -10.29 0.91
CA ALA A 86 -15.51 -11.33 1.77
C ALA A 86 -14.55 -12.49 2.10
N GLN A 87 -13.40 -12.59 1.41
CA GLN A 87 -12.35 -13.55 1.68
C GLN A 87 -11.17 -12.89 2.41
N ALA A 88 -10.37 -13.72 3.09
CA ALA A 88 -9.17 -13.24 3.77
C ALA A 88 -8.28 -12.41 2.82
N PRO A 89 -7.75 -11.26 3.28
CA PRO A 89 -6.98 -10.36 2.44
C PRO A 89 -5.79 -11.05 1.77
N ARG A 90 -5.43 -10.55 0.59
CA ARG A 90 -4.36 -11.14 -0.21
C ARG A 90 -3.74 -10.13 -1.16
N LEU A 91 -2.47 -10.35 -1.46
CA LEU A 91 -1.69 -9.53 -2.37
C LEU A 91 -1.07 -10.43 -3.44
N TYR A 92 -1.41 -10.14 -4.70
CA TYR A 92 -0.85 -10.79 -5.88
C TYR A 92 0.16 -9.87 -6.57
N ARG A 93 1.14 -10.47 -7.24
CA ARG A 93 1.97 -9.83 -8.25
C ARG A 93 1.67 -10.45 -9.60
N TYR A 94 1.26 -9.64 -10.56
CA TYR A 94 1.13 -10.00 -11.96
C TYR A 94 2.28 -9.43 -12.78
N TYR A 95 2.76 -10.21 -13.74
CA TYR A 95 3.86 -9.85 -14.63
C TYR A 95 3.77 -10.61 -15.96
N LYS A 96 4.50 -10.11 -16.96
CA LYS A 96 4.61 -10.72 -18.29
C LYS A 96 6.04 -11.16 -18.57
N THR A 97 6.21 -12.33 -19.21
CA THR A 97 7.52 -12.83 -19.65
C THR A 97 7.84 -12.42 -21.08
N SER A 98 9.12 -12.56 -21.49
CA SER A 98 9.60 -12.16 -22.83
C SER A 98 8.88 -12.84 -23.99
N ASN A 99 8.32 -14.03 -23.78
CA ASN A 99 7.50 -14.75 -24.76
C ASN A 99 6.00 -14.34 -24.75
N GLY A 100 5.65 -13.25 -24.06
CA GLY A 100 4.28 -12.71 -24.01
C GLY A 100 3.32 -13.41 -23.04
N LYS A 101 3.75 -14.47 -22.35
CA LYS A 101 2.91 -15.16 -21.36
C LYS A 101 2.74 -14.33 -20.10
N THR A 102 1.54 -14.35 -19.52
CA THR A 102 1.20 -13.67 -18.28
C THR A 102 1.21 -14.66 -17.11
N PHE A 103 1.68 -14.20 -15.95
CA PHE A 103 1.75 -15.00 -14.73
C PHE A 103 1.34 -14.17 -13.53
N TYR A 104 0.95 -14.86 -12.46
CA TYR A 104 0.78 -14.26 -11.15
C TYR A 104 1.54 -15.05 -10.08
N LYS A 105 1.92 -14.35 -9.01
CA LYS A 105 2.47 -14.93 -7.78
C LYS A 105 1.72 -14.34 -6.59
N VAL A 106 1.41 -15.17 -5.61
CA VAL A 106 0.90 -14.69 -4.31
C VAL A 106 2.09 -14.17 -3.49
N LEU A 107 2.08 -12.88 -3.17
CA LEU A 107 3.09 -12.27 -2.30
C LEU A 107 2.73 -12.39 -0.83
N LYS A 108 1.44 -12.25 -0.49
CA LYS A 108 0.93 -12.39 0.87
C LYS A 108 -0.49 -12.94 0.86
N LYS A 109 -0.79 -13.83 1.81
CA LYS A 109 -2.15 -14.21 2.24
C LYS A 109 -2.25 -13.91 3.72
N TYR A 110 -3.28 -13.19 4.11
CA TYR A 110 -3.54 -12.90 5.52
C TYR A 110 -4.29 -14.10 6.11
N THR A 111 -3.92 -14.51 7.31
CA THR A 111 -4.57 -15.64 8.02
C THR A 111 -5.72 -15.18 8.92
N THR A 112 -5.80 -13.86 9.13
CA THR A 112 -6.82 -13.17 9.93
C THR A 112 -7.35 -12.01 9.11
N ASP A 113 -8.55 -11.58 9.46
CA ASP A 113 -9.10 -10.30 9.03
C ASP A 113 -8.12 -9.17 9.38
N VAL A 114 -7.93 -8.23 8.45
CA VAL A 114 -7.17 -7.00 8.68
C VAL A 114 -7.95 -5.87 8.03
N SER A 115 -8.00 -4.71 8.68
CA SER A 115 -8.73 -3.62 8.07
C SER A 115 -7.94 -3.01 6.91
N SER A 116 -8.48 -3.05 5.70
CA SER A 116 -7.94 -2.36 4.54
C SER A 116 -8.04 -0.84 4.63
N THR A 117 -8.84 -0.29 5.56
CA THR A 117 -8.86 1.15 5.82
C THR A 117 -7.91 1.59 6.93
N ASP A 118 -7.27 0.68 7.67
CA ASP A 118 -6.17 1.06 8.58
C ASP A 118 -4.94 1.52 7.77
N PRO A 119 -4.40 2.74 7.99
CA PRO A 119 -3.21 3.23 7.28
C PRO A 119 -1.98 2.32 7.42
N LYS A 120 -1.89 1.50 8.48
CA LYS A 120 -0.81 0.52 8.65
C LYS A 120 -0.88 -0.59 7.60
N THR A 121 -2.09 -1.01 7.22
CA THR A 121 -2.27 -2.02 6.16
C THR A 121 -1.81 -1.47 4.81
N LEU A 122 -2.17 -0.22 4.48
CA LEU A 122 -1.67 0.44 3.27
C LEU A 122 -0.14 0.57 3.29
N THR A 123 0.43 1.04 4.40
CA THR A 123 1.89 1.15 4.58
C THR A 123 2.57 -0.20 4.37
N GLU A 124 2.01 -1.27 4.94
CA GLU A 124 2.54 -2.63 4.76
C GLU A 124 2.52 -3.07 3.30
N VAL A 125 1.40 -2.87 2.59
CA VAL A 125 1.28 -3.25 1.17
C VAL A 125 2.29 -2.49 0.31
N LEU A 126 2.49 -1.19 0.56
CA LEU A 126 3.48 -0.38 -0.12
C LEU A 126 4.92 -0.85 0.17
N ASN A 127 5.22 -1.24 1.42
CA ASN A 127 6.51 -1.80 1.79
C ASN A 127 6.77 -3.18 1.15
N ILE A 128 5.74 -4.03 1.04
CA ILE A 128 5.84 -5.29 0.29
C ILE A 128 6.13 -4.98 -1.19
N ALA A 129 5.49 -3.96 -1.76
CA ALA A 129 5.74 -3.56 -3.14
C ALA A 129 7.18 -3.11 -3.38
N SER A 130 7.72 -2.25 -2.51
CA SER A 130 9.11 -1.77 -2.62
C SER A 130 10.12 -2.89 -2.40
N THR A 131 9.86 -3.81 -1.47
CA THR A 131 10.74 -4.94 -1.14
C THR A 131 10.78 -6.00 -2.24
N TYR A 132 9.62 -6.44 -2.74
CA TYR A 132 9.55 -7.53 -3.71
C TYR A 132 9.66 -7.08 -5.17
N CYS A 133 9.33 -5.81 -5.42
CA CYS A 133 9.38 -5.19 -6.74
C CYS A 133 10.08 -3.81 -6.66
N PRO A 134 11.36 -3.74 -6.25
CA PRO A 134 12.11 -2.48 -6.25
C PRO A 134 12.15 -1.93 -7.67
N SER A 135 11.52 -0.78 -7.89
CA SER A 135 11.20 -0.23 -9.21
C SER A 135 11.70 1.21 -9.33
N LYS A 136 12.02 1.63 -10.56
CA LYS A 136 12.40 3.02 -10.82
C LYS A 136 11.25 4.01 -10.59
N SER A 137 10.01 3.55 -10.69
CA SER A 137 8.80 4.36 -10.51
C SER A 137 7.66 3.53 -9.92
N TYR A 138 6.77 4.21 -9.19
CA TYR A 138 5.61 3.62 -8.55
C TYR A 138 4.34 4.37 -8.92
N GLY A 139 3.26 3.63 -9.14
CA GLY A 139 1.90 4.19 -9.21
C GLY A 139 1.01 3.51 -8.17
N LEU A 140 0.03 4.23 -7.65
CA LEU A 140 -0.96 3.69 -6.72
C LEU A 140 -2.37 3.93 -7.26
N VAL A 141 -3.19 2.89 -7.23
CA VAL A 141 -4.63 2.93 -7.48
C VAL A 141 -5.34 2.57 -6.18
N LEU A 142 -6.16 3.48 -5.67
CA LEU A 142 -7.01 3.27 -4.51
C LEU A 142 -8.44 3.05 -5.01
N TRP A 143 -8.93 1.81 -4.87
CA TRP A 143 -10.24 1.37 -5.36
C TRP A 143 -11.16 1.11 -4.17
N SER A 144 -12.27 1.85 -4.08
CA SER A 144 -13.34 1.66 -3.09
C SER A 144 -14.45 2.73 -3.23
N HIS A 145 -15.28 2.87 -2.21
CA HIS A 145 -16.06 4.08 -1.94
C HIS A 145 -15.16 5.30 -1.63
N GLY A 146 -15.73 6.50 -1.74
CA GLY A 146 -15.06 7.75 -1.37
C GLY A 146 -16.06 8.82 -0.96
N SER A 147 -15.67 9.67 0.00
CA SER A 147 -16.49 10.77 0.53
C SER A 147 -15.81 12.15 0.42
N SER A 148 -14.76 12.25 -0.40
CA SER A 148 -13.98 13.48 -0.64
C SER A 148 -13.42 14.10 0.63
N TRP A 149 -13.57 15.43 0.80
CA TRP A 149 -13.13 16.24 1.92
C TRP A 149 -14.28 16.74 2.82
N LEU A 150 -15.50 16.23 2.62
CA LEU A 150 -16.71 16.76 3.26
C LEU A 150 -16.53 16.87 4.79
N PRO A 151 -16.89 17.97 5.44
CA PRO A 151 -16.76 18.10 6.89
C PRO A 151 -17.76 17.19 7.62
N ASN A 152 -17.38 16.72 8.81
CA ASN A 152 -18.21 15.85 9.64
C ASN A 152 -19.45 16.62 10.10
N MET A 153 -20.56 16.40 9.41
CA MET A 153 -21.85 16.98 9.76
C MET A 153 -22.47 16.14 10.89
N SER A 154 -21.97 16.31 12.12
CA SER A 154 -22.65 16.06 13.41
C SER A 154 -23.44 14.74 13.61
N SER A 155 -23.31 13.70 12.78
CA SER A 155 -24.18 12.52 12.86
C SER A 155 -23.53 11.23 12.37
N GLY A 156 -22.35 10.90 12.90
CA GLY A 156 -21.81 9.53 12.79
C GLY A 156 -21.43 9.06 11.38
N LEU A 157 -21.31 9.98 10.41
CA LEU A 157 -20.79 9.71 9.08
C LEU A 157 -19.30 10.10 9.06
N SER A 158 -18.42 9.17 8.67
CA SER A 158 -17.06 9.55 8.31
C SER A 158 -17.12 10.33 6.99
N THR A 159 -16.49 11.49 7.00
CA THR A 159 -16.49 12.46 5.92
C THR A 159 -15.06 13.02 5.89
N ARG A 160 -14.42 13.03 4.72
CA ARG A 160 -12.94 13.12 4.51
C ARG A 160 -12.24 11.79 4.31
N ALA A 161 -12.91 10.79 3.76
CA ALA A 161 -12.36 9.45 3.75
C ALA A 161 -12.47 8.70 2.42
N PHE A 162 -11.57 7.74 2.29
CA PHE A 162 -11.50 6.73 1.25
C PHE A 162 -11.82 5.37 1.87
N GLY A 163 -12.63 4.61 1.14
CA GLY A 163 -12.99 3.25 1.42
C GLY A 163 -13.86 3.03 2.64
N ILE A 164 -14.48 1.85 2.67
CA ILE A 164 -15.26 1.37 3.80
C ILE A 164 -14.78 -0.04 4.10
N ASP A 165 -14.67 -0.35 5.38
CA ASP A 165 -14.30 -1.66 5.88
C ASP A 165 -15.25 -2.04 7.01
N THR A 166 -16.12 -3.01 6.74
CA THR A 166 -17.11 -3.47 7.71
C THR A 166 -16.49 -4.37 8.79
N GLY A 167 -15.27 -4.85 8.59
CA GLY A 167 -14.57 -5.78 9.46
C GLY A 167 -15.30 -7.10 9.69
N LEU A 168 -14.70 -7.93 10.54
CA LEU A 168 -15.23 -9.23 10.92
C LEU A 168 -16.66 -9.13 11.50
N GLY A 169 -17.60 -9.85 10.88
CA GLY A 169 -18.99 -9.90 11.31
C GLY A 169 -19.83 -8.69 10.92
N GLY A 170 -19.27 -7.76 10.14
CA GLY A 170 -20.03 -6.67 9.53
C GLY A 170 -20.93 -7.11 8.38
N ASP A 171 -21.88 -6.26 8.06
CA ASP A 171 -22.79 -6.38 6.92
C ASP A 171 -22.20 -5.62 5.72
N MET A 172 -21.46 -6.35 4.89
CA MET A 172 -20.88 -5.80 3.67
C MET A 172 -21.94 -5.25 2.71
N GLU A 173 -23.15 -5.81 2.63
CA GLU A 173 -24.15 -5.34 1.67
C GLU A 173 -24.64 -3.94 1.98
N ASN A 174 -24.68 -3.60 3.26
CA ASN A 174 -25.18 -2.32 3.76
C ASN A 174 -24.06 -1.40 4.26
N ASP A 175 -22.79 -1.76 4.06
CA ASP A 175 -21.62 -0.98 4.48
C ASP A 175 -21.54 -0.76 6.00
N LEU A 176 -22.08 -1.69 6.80
CA LEU A 176 -22.16 -1.58 8.25
C LEU A 176 -21.17 -2.51 8.96
N ALA A 177 -20.50 -2.02 9.99
CA ALA A 177 -19.78 -2.84 10.94
C ALA A 177 -20.72 -3.67 11.83
N ALA A 178 -20.16 -4.61 12.59
CA ALA A 178 -20.92 -5.50 13.46
C ALA A 178 -21.74 -4.80 14.56
N ASP A 179 -21.43 -3.55 14.87
CA ASP A 179 -22.17 -2.71 15.82
C ASP A 179 -23.32 -1.91 15.19
N GLY A 180 -23.53 -2.06 13.87
CA GLY A 180 -24.57 -1.37 13.09
C GLY A 180 -24.22 0.05 12.66
N ASN A 181 -23.01 0.54 12.95
CA ASN A 181 -22.51 1.81 12.41
C ASN A 181 -21.84 1.61 11.06
N PRO A 182 -21.62 2.66 10.25
CA PRO A 182 -20.83 2.55 9.04
C PRO A 182 -19.44 1.95 9.30
N GLY A 183 -18.97 1.11 8.38
CA GLY A 183 -17.62 0.55 8.43
C GLY A 183 -16.53 1.60 8.53
N ARG A 184 -15.36 1.22 9.04
CA ARG A 184 -14.20 2.11 9.22
C ARG A 184 -13.78 2.65 7.84
N GLN A 185 -13.41 3.93 7.78
CA GLN A 185 -12.96 4.59 6.55
C GLN A 185 -11.58 5.23 6.76
N MET A 186 -10.75 5.29 5.72
CA MET A 186 -9.39 5.84 5.81
C MET A 186 -9.41 7.33 5.50
N GLU A 187 -9.05 8.16 6.46
CA GLU A 187 -9.01 9.61 6.27
C GLU A 187 -7.91 10.03 5.28
N ILE A 188 -8.08 11.13 4.54
CA ILE A 188 -7.08 11.54 3.52
C ILE A 188 -5.69 11.80 4.13
N ASN A 189 -5.65 12.33 5.36
CA ASN A 189 -4.40 12.53 6.10
C ASN A 189 -3.74 11.19 6.49
N GLU A 190 -4.53 10.15 6.73
CA GLU A 190 -4.03 8.80 7.01
C GLU A 190 -3.42 8.19 5.74
N ILE A 191 -4.04 8.38 4.57
CA ILE A 191 -3.46 7.99 3.26
C ILE A 191 -2.11 8.68 3.06
N ALA A 192 -2.06 10.00 3.27
CA ALA A 192 -0.84 10.78 3.11
C ALA A 192 0.28 10.28 4.04
N SER A 193 -0.07 9.99 5.29
CA SER A 193 0.86 9.47 6.29
C SER A 193 1.35 8.07 5.96
N ALA A 194 0.47 7.19 5.45
CA ALA A 194 0.82 5.83 5.06
C ALA A 194 1.79 5.79 3.88
N ILE A 195 1.55 6.62 2.85
CA ILE A 195 2.45 6.73 1.70
C ILE A 195 3.82 7.29 2.16
N ALA A 196 3.83 8.37 2.94
CA ALA A 196 5.06 8.94 3.47
C ALA A 196 5.85 7.94 4.33
N ALA A 197 5.17 7.15 5.17
CA ALA A 197 5.79 6.13 6.02
C ALA A 197 6.41 4.97 5.20
N SER A 198 5.92 4.70 3.99
CA SER A 198 6.53 3.72 3.09
C SER A 198 7.82 4.21 2.42
N GLY A 199 8.09 5.51 2.48
CA GLY A 199 9.22 6.16 1.79
C GLY A 199 9.07 6.24 0.27
N LEU A 200 7.92 5.83 -0.29
CA LEU A 200 7.64 5.93 -1.72
C LEU A 200 7.19 7.33 -2.10
N HIS A 201 7.68 7.81 -3.24
CA HIS A 201 7.08 8.91 -4.00
C HIS A 201 6.45 8.34 -5.27
N LEU A 202 5.19 8.68 -5.52
CA LEU A 202 4.42 8.09 -6.62
C LEU A 202 4.47 8.97 -7.87
N ASP A 203 4.67 8.37 -9.04
CA ASP A 203 4.45 9.06 -10.32
C ASP A 203 2.97 9.46 -10.44
N PHE A 204 2.05 8.61 -9.98
CA PHE A 204 0.63 8.93 -9.94
C PHE A 204 -0.10 8.21 -8.80
N LEU A 205 -1.14 8.88 -8.29
CA LEU A 205 -2.16 8.33 -7.42
C LEU A 205 -3.51 8.46 -8.11
N LEU A 206 -4.13 7.32 -8.43
CA LEU A 206 -5.47 7.26 -9.01
C LEU A 206 -6.46 6.81 -7.95
N PHE A 207 -7.53 7.56 -7.79
CA PHE A 207 -8.70 7.18 -7.02
C PHE A 207 -9.76 6.62 -7.97
N ASP A 208 -9.97 5.32 -7.89
CA ASP A 208 -11.16 4.66 -8.44
C ASP A 208 -12.22 4.64 -7.34
N ALA A 209 -12.66 5.85 -7.00
CA ALA A 209 -13.55 6.15 -5.90
C ALA A 209 -14.26 7.49 -6.13
N CYS A 210 -15.46 7.62 -5.58
CA CYS A 210 -16.32 8.80 -5.75
C CYS A 210 -15.72 10.07 -5.12
N LEU A 211 -15.88 11.20 -5.81
CA LEU A 211 -15.63 12.57 -5.30
C LEU A 211 -14.17 12.88 -4.90
N MET A 212 -13.22 12.02 -5.28
CA MET A 212 -11.83 12.16 -4.86
C MET A 212 -11.02 13.21 -5.64
N GLN A 213 -11.57 13.77 -6.71
CA GLN A 213 -10.93 14.85 -7.48
C GLN A 213 -11.30 16.25 -6.95
N SER A 214 -11.13 16.47 -5.64
CA SER A 214 -11.29 17.79 -5.02
C SER A 214 -9.94 18.45 -4.75
N ILE A 215 -9.94 19.79 -4.64
CA ILE A 215 -8.70 20.55 -4.41
C ILE A 215 -8.12 20.26 -3.02
N GLU A 216 -8.97 19.99 -2.04
CA GLU A 216 -8.59 19.67 -0.67
C GLU A 216 -7.90 18.30 -0.58
N VAL A 217 -8.44 17.30 -1.27
CA VAL A 217 -7.81 15.98 -1.40
C VAL A 217 -6.46 16.14 -2.12
N ALA A 218 -6.45 16.82 -3.27
CA ALA A 218 -5.24 17.02 -4.05
C ALA A 218 -4.14 17.76 -3.27
N TYR A 219 -4.51 18.81 -2.53
CA TYR A 219 -3.58 19.58 -1.73
C TYR A 219 -3.03 18.77 -0.55
N THR A 220 -3.87 17.96 0.10
CA THR A 220 -3.44 17.08 1.20
C THR A 220 -2.37 16.08 0.74
N LEU A 221 -2.52 15.55 -0.48
CA LEU A 221 -1.65 14.52 -1.06
C LEU A 221 -0.54 15.08 -1.96
N ARG A 222 -0.36 16.41 -2.02
CA ARG A 222 0.58 17.07 -2.95
C ARG A 222 2.05 16.65 -2.81
N HIS A 223 2.42 16.04 -1.69
CA HIS A 223 3.79 15.57 -1.41
C HIS A 223 3.94 14.06 -1.55
N THR A 224 2.88 13.33 -1.92
CA THR A 224 2.90 11.87 -2.04
C THR A 224 2.93 11.39 -3.48
N ALA A 225 2.46 12.21 -4.42
CA ALA A 225 2.39 11.86 -5.83
C ALA A 225 2.58 13.08 -6.74
N ASP A 226 3.17 12.89 -7.92
CA ASP A 226 3.29 13.94 -8.94
C ASP A 226 1.94 14.28 -9.59
N TYR A 227 1.10 13.26 -9.81
CA TYR A 227 -0.23 13.41 -10.40
C TYR A 227 -1.30 12.73 -9.57
N ILE A 228 -2.45 13.40 -9.38
CA ILE A 228 -3.63 12.84 -8.72
C ILE A 228 -4.76 12.77 -9.75
N ILE A 229 -5.34 11.58 -9.89
CA ILE A 229 -6.38 11.27 -10.88
C ILE A 229 -7.61 10.77 -10.11
N GLY A 230 -8.81 11.20 -10.50
CA GLY A 230 -10.05 10.75 -9.87
C GLY A 230 -11.27 11.38 -10.53
N CYS A 231 -12.43 11.18 -9.93
CA CYS A 231 -13.70 11.79 -10.33
C CYS A 231 -14.10 12.90 -9.32
N PRO A 232 -14.58 14.08 -9.77
CA PRO A 232 -14.98 15.18 -8.89
C PRO A 232 -16.28 14.91 -8.13
#